data_AF-A0A0N0TA11-F1
#
_entry.id   AF-A0A0N0TA11-F1
#
_cell.length_a   1.000
_cell.length_b   1.000
_cell.length_c   1.000
_cell.angle_alpha   90.00
_cell.angle_beta   90.00
_cell.angle_gamma   90.00
#
_symmetry.space_group_name_H-M   'P 1'
#
loop_
_entity.id
_entity.type
_entity.pdbx_description
1 polymer ?
#
loop_
_entity_poly.entity_id
_entity_poly.type
_entity_poly.pdbx_seq_one_letter_code
_entity_poly.pdbx_strand_id
1 'polypeptide(L)'
;MSITVFNIAGHLVLGFEQAPIVPVVAVLVSYATALVFEALDSWATGRRPDYRDGLVTFLLPPHITALACAMLLWGNASIWPYVFAVVVANSTKYLVRITVRGKRRHVLNPSNAGIVVVLLIFPWVGIAPPYHFTNNVSGALDWIIPLGLLGAGTMLNAGLTGKMPLVLGWVGGFALQAVLRWSLLGHALPGALLPMTGLAFFLFTNYMITDPGTTPAGKKRQVVFGATAALVYGVLVVSGVSFGLFFALAITCVLRGAVLLVRRP
;
A
#
# COMPACT_ATOMS: atom_id res chain seq x y z
N MET A 1 2.21 14.81 -0.45
CA MET A 1 2.20 15.57 -1.72
C MET A 1 2.91 14.86 -2.86
N SER A 2 3.97 14.07 -2.61
CA SER A 2 4.67 13.30 -3.65
C SER A 2 3.77 12.37 -4.47
N ILE A 3 2.79 11.70 -3.84
CA ILE A 3 1.86 10.81 -4.53
C ILE A 3 0.89 11.53 -5.48
N THR A 4 0.55 12.80 -5.19
CA THR A 4 -0.27 13.65 -6.06
C THR A 4 0.49 14.03 -7.31
N VAL A 5 1.73 14.50 -7.14
CA VAL A 5 2.62 14.83 -8.27
C VAL A 5 2.83 13.60 -9.13
N PHE A 6 3.00 12.43 -8.51
CA PHE A 6 3.18 11.19 -9.24
C PHE A 6 1.93 10.74 -10.00
N ASN A 7 0.72 10.92 -9.46
CA ASN A 7 -0.52 10.64 -10.20
C ASN A 7 -0.70 11.62 -11.38
N ILE A 8 -0.40 12.90 -11.18
CA ILE A 8 -0.46 13.92 -12.24
C ILE A 8 0.54 13.58 -13.35
N ALA A 9 1.81 13.31 -12.99
CA ALA A 9 2.83 12.88 -13.93
C ALA A 9 2.45 11.54 -14.60
N GLY A 10 1.79 10.64 -13.87
CA GLY A 10 1.26 9.38 -14.39
C GLY A 10 0.34 9.57 -15.59
N HIS A 11 -0.67 10.42 -15.43
CA HIS A 11 -1.64 10.70 -16.50
C HIS A 11 -1.10 11.61 -17.61
N LEU A 12 -0.19 12.55 -17.29
CA LEU A 12 0.31 13.52 -18.27
C LEU A 12 1.54 13.05 -19.04
N VAL A 13 2.41 12.24 -18.41
CA VAL A 13 3.75 11.92 -18.92
C VAL A 13 3.97 10.41 -19.03
N LEU A 14 3.57 9.62 -18.03
CA LEU A 14 3.91 8.18 -17.99
C LEU A 14 2.99 7.31 -18.85
N GLY A 15 1.78 7.79 -19.14
CA GLY A 15 0.82 7.10 -19.98
C GLY A 15 -0.11 6.16 -19.21
N PHE A 16 -0.59 6.58 -18.03
CA PHE A 16 -1.59 5.83 -17.28
C PHE A 16 -2.85 5.61 -18.14
N GLU A 17 -3.17 4.34 -18.37
CA GLU A 17 -4.35 3.95 -19.14
C GLU A 17 -5.67 4.17 -18.36
N GLN A 18 -5.61 4.38 -17.04
CA GLN A 18 -6.81 4.70 -16.26
C GLN A 18 -7.40 6.04 -16.70
N ALA A 19 -8.73 6.13 -16.71
CA ALA A 19 -9.41 7.37 -17.05
C ALA A 19 -9.00 8.51 -16.08
N PRO A 20 -8.66 9.72 -16.57
CA PRO A 20 -8.19 10.83 -15.72
C PRO A 20 -9.18 11.29 -14.64
N ILE A 21 -10.46 10.93 -14.78
CA ILE A 21 -11.50 11.20 -13.80
C ILE A 21 -11.39 10.31 -12.54
N VAL A 22 -10.77 9.14 -12.64
CA VAL A 22 -10.62 8.17 -11.54
C VAL A 22 -9.93 8.77 -10.31
N PRO A 23 -8.73 9.38 -10.39
CA PRO A 23 -8.09 9.97 -9.22
C PRO A 23 -8.92 11.10 -8.60
N VAL A 24 -9.62 11.90 -9.42
CA VAL A 24 -10.47 13.00 -8.95
C VAL A 24 -11.65 12.46 -8.14
N VAL A 25 -12.40 11.52 -8.71
CA VAL A 25 -13.56 10.91 -8.04
C VAL A 25 -13.13 10.13 -6.80
N ALA A 26 -12.03 9.38 -6.87
CA ALA A 26 -11.49 8.64 -5.73
C ALA A 26 -11.16 9.58 -4.56
N VAL A 27 -10.52 10.73 -4.82
CA VAL A 27 -10.20 11.72 -3.78
C VAL A 27 -11.47 12.34 -3.20
N LEU A 28 -12.42 12.77 -4.03
CA LEU A 28 -13.68 13.38 -3.57
C LEU A 28 -14.49 12.40 -2.70
N VAL A 29 -14.64 11.15 -3.15
CA VAL A 29 -15.31 10.11 -2.37
C VAL A 29 -14.54 9.81 -1.08
N SER A 30 -13.21 9.77 -1.12
CA SER A 30 -12.40 9.54 0.07
C SER A 30 -12.60 10.63 1.11
N TYR A 31 -12.64 11.90 0.69
CA TYR A 31 -12.90 13.02 1.59
C TYR A 31 -14.29 12.96 2.17
N ALA A 32 -15.31 12.73 1.34
CA ALA A 32 -16.69 12.60 1.81
C ALA A 32 -16.83 11.46 2.82
N THR A 33 -16.33 10.27 2.50
CA THR A 33 -16.42 9.10 3.38
C THR A 33 -15.60 9.26 4.65
N ALA A 34 -14.40 9.85 4.58
CA ALA A 34 -13.59 10.12 5.77
C ALA A 34 -14.28 11.11 6.72
N LEU A 35 -14.87 12.18 6.21
CA LEU A 35 -15.62 13.15 7.02
C LEU A 35 -16.87 12.53 7.65
N VAL A 36 -17.62 11.73 6.89
CA VAL A 36 -18.82 11.03 7.39
C VAL A 36 -18.45 10.03 8.48
N PHE A 37 -17.46 9.17 8.24
CA PHE A 37 -17.05 8.18 9.24
C PHE A 37 -16.44 8.82 10.49
N GLU A 38 -15.70 9.92 10.35
CA GLU A 38 -15.21 10.67 11.50
C GLU A 38 -16.37 11.28 12.29
N ALA A 39 -17.33 11.93 11.63
CA ALA A 39 -18.50 12.51 12.29
C ALA A 39 -19.31 11.44 13.04
N LEU A 40 -19.54 10.28 12.42
CA LEU A 40 -20.26 9.16 13.03
C LEU A 40 -19.50 8.56 14.22
N ASP A 41 -18.19 8.31 14.07
CA ASP A 41 -17.35 7.73 15.13
C ASP A 41 -17.21 8.71 16.29
N SER A 42 -17.07 10.02 16.04
CA SER A 42 -17.03 11.06 17.07
C SER A 42 -18.36 11.20 17.79
N TRP A 43 -19.48 11.16 17.07
CA TRP A 43 -20.82 11.16 17.66
C TRP A 43 -21.03 9.93 18.56
N ALA A 44 -20.71 8.73 18.05
CA ALA A 44 -20.88 7.47 18.79
C ALA A 44 -19.95 7.37 20.02
N THR A 45 -18.79 8.02 20.00
CA THR A 45 -17.80 7.95 21.11
C THR A 45 -17.80 9.19 22.02
N GLY A 46 -18.67 10.18 21.76
CA GLY A 46 -18.72 11.43 22.52
C GLY A 46 -17.44 12.27 22.44
N ARG A 47 -16.59 11.99 21.44
CA ARG A 47 -15.28 12.61 21.25
C ARG A 47 -15.41 13.82 20.32
N ARG A 48 -14.51 14.80 20.49
CA ARG A 48 -14.36 15.90 19.52
C ARG A 48 -13.81 15.37 18.19
N PRO A 49 -14.41 15.71 17.03
CA PRO A 49 -13.92 15.23 15.73
C PRO A 49 -12.53 15.74 15.39
N ASP A 50 -11.68 14.86 14.88
CA ASP A 50 -10.27 15.16 14.57
C ASP A 50 -10.15 16.27 13.48
N TYR A 51 -11.13 16.40 12.58
CA TYR A 51 -11.11 17.45 11.55
C TYR A 51 -11.26 18.87 12.11
N ARG A 52 -11.67 19.04 13.38
CA ARG A 52 -11.73 20.37 14.04
C ARG A 52 -10.36 20.90 14.43
N ASP A 53 -9.40 20.01 14.69
CA ASP A 53 -8.03 20.38 15.04
C ASP A 53 -7.20 20.75 13.80
N GLY A 54 -7.71 20.46 12.60
CA GLY A 54 -7.13 20.88 11.33
C GLY A 54 -7.63 20.06 10.16
N LEU A 55 -8.51 20.64 9.34
CA LEU A 55 -9.12 19.95 8.20
C LEU A 55 -8.09 19.42 7.20
N VAL A 56 -7.07 20.22 6.87
CA VAL A 56 -6.02 19.82 5.92
C VAL A 56 -5.24 18.61 6.44
N THR A 57 -4.80 18.67 7.71
CA THR A 57 -4.06 17.59 8.36
C THR A 57 -4.89 16.30 8.43
N PHE A 58 -6.20 16.43 8.67
CA PHE A 58 -7.14 15.32 8.67
C PHE A 58 -7.35 14.69 7.29
N LEU A 59 -7.41 15.50 6.23
CA LEU A 59 -7.66 15.04 4.86
C LEU A 59 -6.40 14.48 4.17
N LEU A 60 -5.19 14.74 4.68
CA LEU A 60 -3.94 14.24 4.10
C LEU A 60 -3.89 12.68 4.01
N PRO A 61 -4.17 11.89 5.07
CA PRO A 61 -4.16 10.43 4.94
C PRO A 61 -5.24 9.86 4.01
N PRO A 62 -6.52 10.32 4.06
CA PRO A 62 -7.54 9.94 3.07
C PRO A 62 -7.16 10.29 1.63
N HIS A 63 -6.47 11.42 1.40
CA HIS A 63 -5.96 11.82 0.07
C HIS A 63 -4.95 10.82 -0.48
N ILE A 64 -3.95 10.46 0.34
CA ILE A 64 -2.91 9.50 -0.03
C ILE A 64 -3.54 8.12 -0.30
N THR A 65 -4.50 7.72 0.54
CA THR A 65 -5.23 6.45 0.39
C THR A 65 -5.98 6.39 -0.94
N ALA A 66 -6.70 7.46 -1.28
CA ALA A 66 -7.46 7.56 -2.53
C ALA A 66 -6.57 7.46 -3.76
N LEU A 67 -5.49 8.25 -3.80
CA LEU A 67 -4.55 8.26 -4.91
C LEU A 67 -3.79 6.94 -5.04
N ALA A 68 -3.49 6.27 -3.93
CA ALA A 68 -2.91 4.93 -3.97
C ALA A 68 -3.88 3.90 -4.58
N CYS A 69 -5.15 3.91 -4.18
CA CYS A 69 -6.16 3.02 -4.76
C CYS A 69 -6.40 3.31 -6.24
N ALA A 70 -6.52 4.59 -6.63
CA ALA A 70 -6.71 5.02 -8.02
C ALA A 70 -5.56 4.56 -8.93
N MET A 71 -4.33 4.69 -8.44
CA MET A 71 -3.13 4.36 -9.20
C MET A 71 -2.85 2.85 -9.28
N LEU A 72 -3.12 2.10 -8.21
CA LEU A 72 -2.71 0.70 -8.11
C LEU A 72 -3.79 -0.28 -8.58
N LEU A 73 -5.07 0.12 -8.60
CA LEU A 73 -6.12 -0.72 -9.16
C LEU A 73 -6.25 -0.50 -10.67
N TRP A 74 -6.66 -1.56 -11.35
CA TRP A 74 -7.05 -1.54 -12.75
C TRP A 74 -8.44 -2.16 -12.90
N GLY A 75 -9.45 -1.28 -12.98
CA GLY A 75 -10.86 -1.61 -13.13
C GLY A 75 -11.37 -1.45 -14.57
N ASN A 76 -10.47 -1.48 -15.56
CA ASN A 76 -10.81 -1.30 -16.98
C ASN A 76 -11.67 -0.02 -17.18
N ALA A 77 -12.86 -0.14 -17.78
CA ALA A 77 -13.76 0.98 -18.04
C ALA A 77 -14.62 1.41 -16.82
N SER A 78 -14.62 0.65 -15.73
CA SER A 78 -15.54 0.87 -14.61
C SER A 78 -14.87 1.62 -13.46
N ILE A 79 -15.51 2.70 -13.00
CA ILE A 79 -15.03 3.50 -11.87
C ILE A 79 -15.42 2.91 -10.51
N TRP A 80 -16.42 2.04 -10.47
CA TRP A 80 -17.01 1.50 -9.24
C TRP A 80 -16.02 0.74 -8.34
N PRO A 81 -15.11 -0.11 -8.86
CA PRO A 81 -14.12 -0.78 -8.02
C PRO A 81 -13.23 0.18 -7.25
N TYR A 82 -12.87 1.32 -7.87
CA TYR A 82 -12.04 2.34 -7.24
C TYR A 82 -12.78 3.04 -6.10
N VAL A 83 -14.02 3.44 -6.36
CA VAL A 83 -14.92 4.05 -5.36
C VAL A 83 -15.12 3.09 -4.18
N PHE A 84 -15.41 1.83 -4.47
CA PHE A 84 -15.59 0.80 -3.45
C PHE A 84 -14.31 0.55 -2.65
N ALA A 85 -13.14 0.46 -3.30
CA ALA A 85 -11.84 0.31 -2.63
C ALA A 85 -11.60 1.44 -1.61
N VAL A 86 -11.89 2.68 -1.99
CA VAL A 86 -11.70 3.86 -1.15
C VAL A 86 -12.65 3.85 0.06
N VAL A 87 -13.92 3.53 -0.17
CA VAL A 87 -14.92 3.43 0.91
C VAL A 87 -14.51 2.34 1.91
N VAL A 88 -14.10 1.16 1.43
CA VAL A 88 -13.63 0.06 2.27
C VAL A 88 -12.35 0.46 2.99
N ALA A 89 -11.38 1.07 2.31
CA ALA A 89 -10.14 1.55 2.90
C ALA A 89 -10.41 2.49 4.07
N ASN A 90 -11.25 3.50 3.88
CA ASN A 90 -11.63 4.42 4.96
C ASN A 90 -12.40 3.68 6.07
N SER A 91 -13.33 2.79 5.74
CA SER A 91 -14.10 2.00 6.73
C SER A 91 -13.18 1.16 7.65
N THR A 92 -12.16 0.50 7.08
CA THR A 92 -11.24 -0.35 7.85
C THR A 92 -10.45 0.44 8.90
N LYS A 93 -10.16 1.73 8.65
CA LYS A 93 -9.52 2.61 9.63
C LYS A 93 -10.37 2.78 10.89
N TYR A 94 -11.69 2.74 10.77
CA TYR A 94 -12.64 2.91 11.88
C TYR A 94 -13.01 1.57 12.53
N LEU A 95 -13.25 0.53 11.72
CA LEU A 95 -13.72 -0.77 12.20
C LEU A 95 -12.61 -1.66 12.76
N VAL A 96 -11.43 -1.68 12.13
CA VAL A 96 -10.34 -2.63 12.45
C VAL A 96 -9.25 -1.94 13.27
N ARG A 97 -9.58 -1.61 14.52
CA ARG A 97 -8.68 -0.93 15.46
C ARG A 97 -8.28 -1.83 16.62
N ILE A 98 -7.01 -1.80 16.98
CA ILE A 98 -6.52 -2.37 18.24
C ILE A 98 -5.84 -1.29 19.07
N THR A 99 -6.07 -1.30 20.38
CA THR A 99 -5.30 -0.52 21.34
C THR A 99 -3.86 -1.01 21.39
N VAL A 100 -2.92 -0.16 20.97
CA VAL A 100 -1.47 -0.40 21.10
C VAL A 100 -0.91 0.71 21.96
N ARG A 101 -0.39 0.36 23.14
CA ARG A 101 0.15 1.33 24.13
C ARG A 101 -0.87 2.45 24.48
N GLY A 102 -2.09 2.06 24.81
CA GLY A 102 -3.16 2.99 25.22
C GLY A 102 -3.82 3.80 24.09
N LYS A 103 -3.31 3.75 22.85
CA LYS A 103 -3.92 4.45 21.69
C LYS A 103 -4.56 3.45 20.74
N ARG A 104 -5.80 3.72 20.31
CA ARG A 104 -6.46 2.95 19.23
C ARG A 104 -5.73 3.22 17.91
N ARG A 105 -5.26 2.17 17.26
CA ARG A 105 -4.58 2.25 15.95
C ARG A 105 -5.19 1.24 15.00
N HIS A 106 -5.26 1.60 13.73
CA HIS A 106 -5.63 0.67 12.66
C HIS A 106 -4.59 -0.44 12.52
N VAL A 107 -5.04 -1.66 12.25
CA VAL A 107 -4.16 -2.83 12.10
C VAL A 107 -3.69 -2.99 10.67
N LEU A 108 -4.59 -2.73 9.73
CA LEU A 108 -4.41 -2.94 8.30
C LEU A 108 -4.06 -1.61 7.62
N ASN A 109 -3.18 -1.65 6.62
CA ASN A 109 -2.92 -0.48 5.80
C ASN A 109 -4.22 -0.15 5.03
N PRO A 110 -4.81 1.05 5.21
CA PRO A 110 -6.14 1.35 4.66
C PRO A 110 -6.23 1.12 3.14
N SER A 111 -5.30 1.69 2.36
CA SER A 111 -5.32 1.53 0.90
C SER A 111 -5.10 0.08 0.48
N ASN A 112 -4.17 -0.62 1.14
CA ASN A 112 -3.95 -2.05 0.89
C ASN A 112 -5.18 -2.90 1.21
N ALA A 113 -5.90 -2.60 2.30
CA ALA A 113 -7.12 -3.32 2.68
C ALA A 113 -8.23 -3.10 1.64
N GLY A 114 -8.41 -1.87 1.17
CA GLY A 114 -9.36 -1.57 0.08
C GLY A 114 -9.02 -2.35 -1.21
N ILE A 115 -7.75 -2.36 -1.60
CA ILE A 115 -7.27 -3.10 -2.79
C ILE A 115 -7.52 -4.61 -2.63
N VAL A 116 -7.14 -5.19 -1.50
CA VAL A 116 -7.32 -6.64 -1.25
C VAL A 116 -8.78 -7.04 -1.28
N VAL A 117 -9.67 -6.26 -0.66
CA VAL A 117 -11.11 -6.57 -0.66
C VAL A 117 -11.68 -6.48 -2.08
N VAL A 118 -11.26 -5.50 -2.88
CA VAL A 118 -11.67 -5.42 -4.29
C VAL A 118 -11.19 -6.63 -5.08
N LEU A 119 -9.91 -7.03 -4.94
CA LEU A 119 -9.36 -8.18 -5.67
C LEU A 119 -10.04 -9.51 -5.28
N LEU A 120 -10.58 -9.62 -4.06
CA LEU A 120 -11.32 -10.80 -3.62
C LEU A 120 -12.76 -10.82 -4.14
N ILE A 121 -13.42 -9.67 -4.21
CA ILE A 121 -14.84 -9.56 -4.59
C ILE A 121 -15.02 -9.46 -6.11
N PHE A 122 -14.09 -8.79 -6.80
CA PHE A 122 -14.16 -8.52 -8.22
C PHE A 122 -13.03 -9.25 -8.96
N PRO A 123 -13.24 -10.50 -9.41
CA PRO A 123 -12.18 -11.31 -10.04
C PRO A 123 -11.70 -10.75 -11.39
N TRP A 124 -12.48 -9.85 -12.00
CA TRP A 124 -12.13 -9.17 -13.25
C TRP A 124 -11.29 -7.91 -13.02
N VAL A 125 -11.14 -7.45 -11.78
CA VAL A 125 -10.30 -6.30 -11.43
C VAL A 125 -8.87 -6.77 -11.22
N GLY A 126 -7.94 -6.06 -11.86
CA GLY A 126 -6.52 -6.31 -11.75
C GLY A 126 -5.80 -5.23 -10.95
N ILE A 127 -4.48 -5.38 -10.91
CA ILE A 127 -3.57 -4.35 -10.44
C ILE A 127 -2.97 -3.67 -11.66
N ALA A 128 -2.75 -2.36 -11.56
CA ALA A 128 -2.06 -1.58 -12.58
C ALA A 128 -0.73 -2.27 -12.97
N PRO A 129 -0.60 -2.73 -14.21
CA PRO A 129 0.59 -3.40 -14.68
C PRO A 129 1.84 -2.51 -14.53
N PRO A 130 3.03 -3.10 -14.26
CA PRO A 130 4.26 -2.33 -14.11
C PRO A 130 4.62 -1.43 -15.31
N TYR A 131 4.22 -1.80 -16.53
CA TYR A 131 4.50 -1.01 -17.74
C TYR A 131 3.66 0.28 -17.82
N HIS A 132 2.52 0.38 -17.10
CA HIS A 132 1.68 1.60 -17.11
C HIS A 132 2.44 2.83 -16.63
N PHE A 133 3.53 2.62 -15.90
CA PHE A 133 4.31 3.67 -15.31
C PHE A 133 5.47 4.16 -16.19
N THR A 134 5.70 3.55 -17.35
CA THR A 134 6.74 3.97 -18.30
C THR A 134 6.30 3.89 -19.77
N ASN A 135 5.02 3.69 -20.02
CA ASN A 135 4.45 3.41 -21.35
C ASN A 135 4.81 4.46 -22.41
N ASN A 136 4.77 5.74 -22.03
CA ASN A 136 5.06 6.88 -22.92
C ASN A 136 6.51 7.38 -22.83
N VAL A 137 7.38 6.67 -22.12
CA VAL A 137 8.73 7.13 -21.81
C VAL A 137 9.74 6.11 -22.35
N SER A 138 10.60 6.54 -23.27
CA SER A 138 11.67 5.70 -23.82
C SER A 138 13.05 6.30 -23.54
N GLY A 139 14.07 5.44 -23.42
CA GLY A 139 15.46 5.86 -23.26
C GLY A 139 15.86 6.12 -21.80
N ALA A 140 16.69 7.14 -21.55
CA ALA A 140 17.25 7.40 -20.21
C ALA A 140 16.18 7.71 -19.15
N LEU A 141 15.06 8.31 -19.55
CA LEU A 141 13.95 8.67 -18.65
C LEU A 141 13.25 7.44 -18.05
N ASP A 142 13.27 6.31 -18.75
CA ASP A 142 12.70 5.02 -18.31
C ASP A 142 13.40 4.51 -17.02
N TRP A 143 14.68 4.85 -16.85
CA TRP A 143 15.46 4.54 -15.66
C TRP A 143 15.45 5.65 -14.62
N ILE A 144 15.48 6.92 -15.05
CA ILE A 144 15.57 8.08 -14.15
C ILE A 144 14.31 8.22 -13.29
N ILE A 145 13.12 8.01 -13.85
CA ILE A 145 11.86 8.21 -13.11
C ILE A 145 11.70 7.18 -11.97
N PRO A 146 11.86 5.86 -12.21
CA PRO A 146 11.85 4.86 -11.14
C PRO A 146 12.94 5.09 -10.10
N LEU A 147 14.17 5.43 -10.53
CA LEU A 147 15.29 5.70 -9.63
C LEU A 147 15.04 6.94 -8.77
N GLY A 148 14.49 8.00 -9.34
CA GLY A 148 14.11 9.21 -8.62
C GLY A 148 13.03 8.94 -7.56
N LEU A 149 12.04 8.13 -7.90
CA LEU A 149 10.98 7.73 -6.96
C LEU A 149 11.53 6.86 -5.82
N LEU A 150 12.39 5.90 -6.16
CA LEU A 150 13.06 5.04 -5.19
C LEU A 150 13.96 5.88 -4.27
N GLY A 151 14.75 6.80 -4.82
CA GLY A 151 15.58 7.74 -4.09
C GLY A 151 14.78 8.63 -3.14
N ALA A 152 13.74 9.31 -3.63
CA ALA A 152 12.88 10.15 -2.81
C ALA A 152 12.19 9.36 -1.69
N GLY A 153 11.64 8.19 -2.00
CA GLY A 153 10.99 7.32 -1.02
C GLY A 153 11.95 6.78 0.03
N THR A 154 13.15 6.34 -0.37
CA THR A 154 14.17 5.85 0.55
C THR A 154 14.73 6.96 1.43
N MET A 155 14.95 8.17 0.89
CA MET A 155 15.34 9.33 1.69
C MET A 155 14.30 9.67 2.76
N LEU A 156 13.00 9.67 2.41
CA LEU A 156 11.92 9.87 3.38
C LEU A 156 11.92 8.77 4.46
N ASN A 157 12.16 7.51 4.05
CA ASN A 157 12.19 6.39 4.97
C ASN A 157 13.44 6.34 5.87
N ALA A 158 14.55 6.87 5.40
CA ALA A 158 15.81 7.01 6.14
C ALA A 158 15.79 8.20 7.11
N GLY A 159 15.34 9.37 6.65
CA GLY A 159 15.40 10.61 7.41
C GLY A 159 14.22 10.86 8.36
N LEU A 160 12.99 10.52 7.96
CA LEU A 160 11.78 10.94 8.68
C LEU A 160 11.03 9.80 9.38
N THR A 161 10.88 8.64 8.73
CA THR A 161 10.03 7.56 9.28
C THR A 161 10.83 6.49 10.05
N GLY A 162 12.15 6.43 9.84
CA GLY A 162 13.04 5.45 10.48
C GLY A 162 12.72 4.01 10.11
N LYS A 163 12.20 3.79 8.89
CA LYS A 163 11.71 2.48 8.41
C LYS A 163 12.71 1.72 7.53
N MET A 164 13.95 2.20 7.40
CA MET A 164 14.98 1.49 6.64
C MET A 164 15.22 0.04 7.08
N PRO A 165 15.19 -0.32 8.38
CA PRO A 165 15.29 -1.73 8.78
C PRO A 165 14.14 -2.59 8.22
N LEU A 166 12.93 -2.04 8.12
CA LEU A 166 11.79 -2.71 7.50
C LEU A 166 12.04 -2.92 6.00
N VAL A 167 12.46 -1.87 5.31
CA VAL A 167 12.74 -1.90 3.87
C VAL A 167 13.83 -2.93 3.56
N LEU A 168 14.92 -2.94 4.33
CA LEU A 168 15.99 -3.92 4.18
C LEU A 168 15.52 -5.36 4.44
N GLY A 169 14.71 -5.57 5.48
CA GLY A 169 14.13 -6.88 5.77
C GLY A 169 13.19 -7.37 4.67
N TRP A 170 12.40 -6.47 4.10
CA TRP A 170 11.51 -6.75 2.97
C TRP A 170 12.27 -7.06 1.68
N VAL A 171 13.15 -6.16 1.25
CA VAL A 171 13.91 -6.29 -0.01
C VAL A 171 14.86 -7.49 0.07
N GLY A 172 15.60 -7.62 1.18
CA GLY A 172 16.50 -8.75 1.41
C GLY A 172 15.75 -10.07 1.53
N GLY A 173 14.62 -10.08 2.26
CA GLY A 173 13.74 -11.25 2.34
C GLY A 173 13.17 -11.64 0.99
N PHE A 174 12.79 -10.67 0.16
CA PHE A 174 12.25 -10.89 -1.19
C PHE A 174 13.30 -11.50 -2.12
N ALA A 175 14.51 -10.96 -2.11
CA ALA A 175 15.62 -11.51 -2.89
C ALA A 175 15.96 -12.94 -2.43
N LEU A 176 16.04 -13.16 -1.11
CA LEU A 176 16.34 -14.48 -0.55
C LEU A 176 15.27 -15.51 -0.93
N GLN A 177 13.99 -15.20 -0.77
CA GLN A 177 12.93 -16.13 -1.17
C GLN A 177 12.92 -16.40 -2.69
N ALA A 178 13.30 -15.42 -3.52
CA ALA A 178 13.40 -15.62 -4.97
C ALA A 178 14.55 -16.58 -5.31
N VAL A 179 15.70 -16.46 -4.64
CA VAL A 179 16.83 -17.39 -4.76
C VAL A 179 16.44 -18.79 -4.28
N LEU A 180 15.74 -18.91 -3.15
CA LEU A 180 15.26 -20.20 -2.65
C LEU A 180 14.26 -20.87 -3.62
N ARG A 181 13.36 -20.10 -4.22
CA ARG A 181 12.43 -20.60 -5.24
C ARG A 181 13.15 -21.03 -6.51
N TRP A 182 14.20 -20.34 -6.91
CA TRP A 182 15.04 -20.75 -8.03
C TRP A 182 15.78 -22.06 -7.72
N SER A 183 16.45 -22.15 -6.56
CA SER A 183 17.27 -23.31 -6.22
C SER A 183 16.47 -24.56 -5.87
N LEU A 184 15.30 -24.42 -5.23
CA LEU A 184 14.51 -25.55 -4.74
C LEU A 184 13.38 -25.97 -5.69
N LEU A 185 12.77 -25.03 -6.42
CA LEU A 185 11.59 -25.28 -7.25
C LEU A 185 11.87 -25.12 -8.75
N GLY A 186 13.10 -24.79 -9.13
CA GLY A 186 13.51 -24.65 -10.53
C GLY A 186 12.92 -23.43 -11.25
N HIS A 187 12.37 -22.45 -10.53
CA HIS A 187 11.83 -21.23 -11.14
C HIS A 187 12.94 -20.39 -11.77
N ALA A 188 12.68 -19.76 -12.92
CA ALA A 188 13.64 -18.85 -13.53
C ALA A 188 13.95 -17.66 -12.61
N LEU A 189 15.21 -17.55 -12.14
CA LEU A 189 15.66 -16.49 -11.24
C LEU A 189 15.35 -15.07 -11.76
N PRO A 190 15.56 -14.75 -13.05
CA PRO A 190 15.21 -13.43 -13.59
C PRO A 190 13.72 -13.11 -13.42
N GLY A 191 12.83 -14.08 -13.68
CA GLY A 191 11.39 -13.91 -13.50
C GLY A 191 10.99 -13.76 -12.03
N ALA A 192 11.67 -14.46 -11.13
CA ALA A 192 11.42 -14.37 -9.68
C ALA A 192 11.84 -13.02 -9.08
N LEU A 193 12.88 -12.38 -9.65
CA LEU A 193 13.39 -11.06 -9.23
C LEU A 193 12.78 -9.90 -10.01
N LEU A 194 12.16 -10.14 -11.17
CA LEU A 194 11.56 -9.12 -12.02
C LEU A 194 10.63 -8.14 -11.29
N PRO A 195 9.79 -8.57 -10.31
CA PRO A 195 8.97 -7.61 -9.57
C PRO A 195 9.77 -6.53 -8.86
N MET A 196 11.01 -6.82 -8.44
CA MET A 196 11.87 -5.85 -7.73
C MET A 196 12.31 -4.67 -8.60
N THR A 197 12.25 -4.79 -9.92
CA THR A 197 12.58 -3.68 -10.83
C THR A 197 11.35 -2.86 -11.20
N GLY A 198 10.15 -3.33 -10.84
CA GLY A 198 8.89 -2.69 -11.19
C GLY A 198 8.56 -1.51 -10.27
N LEU A 199 8.01 -0.44 -10.85
CA LEU A 199 7.61 0.74 -10.07
C LEU A 199 6.56 0.44 -9.00
N ALA A 200 5.65 -0.51 -9.26
CA ALA A 200 4.69 -0.98 -8.28
C ALA A 200 5.37 -1.51 -7.00
N PHE A 201 6.51 -2.20 -7.14
CA PHE A 201 7.29 -2.67 -5.99
C PHE A 201 7.93 -1.50 -5.23
N PHE A 202 8.42 -0.47 -5.92
CA PHE A 202 8.97 0.74 -5.27
C PHE A 202 7.89 1.54 -4.56
N LEU A 203 6.71 1.70 -5.16
CA LEU A 203 5.57 2.37 -4.55
C LEU A 203 5.08 1.62 -3.32
N PHE A 204 4.91 0.30 -3.43
CA PHE A 204 4.57 -0.56 -2.31
C PHE A 204 5.60 -0.48 -1.18
N THR A 205 6.90 -0.57 -1.53
CA THR A 205 8.01 -0.54 -0.58
C THR A 205 8.11 0.80 0.15
N ASN A 206 7.89 1.92 -0.55
CA ASN A 206 8.10 3.24 0.04
C ASN A 206 6.87 3.82 0.73
N TYR A 207 5.66 3.44 0.30
CA TYR A 207 4.42 4.10 0.72
C TYR A 207 3.36 3.16 1.33
N MET A 208 3.48 1.84 1.19
CA MET A 208 2.50 0.91 1.75
C MET A 208 3.07 0.09 2.90
N ILE A 209 4.15 -0.66 2.66
CA ILE A 209 4.73 -1.55 3.67
C ILE A 209 5.36 -0.77 4.84
N THR A 210 5.75 0.50 4.62
CA THR A 210 6.37 1.38 5.62
C THR A 210 5.38 2.21 6.42
N ASP A 211 4.06 2.01 6.23
CA ASP A 211 3.02 2.78 6.93
C ASP A 211 3.24 2.75 8.47
N PRO A 212 3.47 3.90 9.12
CA PRO A 212 3.73 3.96 10.55
C PRO A 212 2.60 3.43 11.43
N GLY A 213 1.35 3.44 10.93
CA GLY A 213 0.19 2.95 11.68
C GLY A 213 0.20 1.44 11.89
N THR A 214 0.67 0.70 10.88
CA THR A 214 0.53 -0.76 10.76
C THR A 214 1.83 -1.51 11.04
N THR A 215 2.96 -0.82 11.06
CA THR A 215 4.28 -1.42 11.22
C THR A 215 4.81 -1.35 12.66
N PRO A 216 5.71 -2.27 13.08
CA PRO A 216 6.37 -2.19 14.38
C PRO A 216 7.29 -0.96 14.53
N ALA A 217 7.50 -0.51 15.77
CA ALA A 217 8.42 0.59 16.08
C ALA A 217 9.89 0.12 16.19
N GLY A 218 10.16 -0.99 16.89
CA GLY A 218 11.53 -1.46 17.15
C GLY A 218 12.23 -2.02 15.92
N LYS A 219 13.51 -1.65 15.71
CA LYS A 219 14.31 -2.01 14.53
C LYS A 219 14.31 -3.52 14.22
N LYS A 220 14.56 -4.38 15.21
CA LYS A 220 14.52 -5.85 15.02
C LYS A 220 13.15 -6.35 14.57
N ARG A 221 12.07 -5.81 15.15
CA ARG A 221 10.69 -6.19 14.79
C ARG A 221 10.30 -5.69 13.40
N GLN A 222 10.86 -4.56 12.97
CA GLN A 222 10.69 -4.05 11.61
C GLN A 222 11.30 -5.02 10.57
N VAL A 223 12.53 -5.49 10.82
CA VAL A 223 13.19 -6.49 9.94
C VAL A 223 12.35 -7.77 9.87
N VAL A 224 11.91 -8.29 11.02
CA VAL A 224 11.06 -9.49 11.06
C VAL A 224 9.76 -9.29 10.31
N PHE A 225 9.12 -8.12 10.45
CA PHE A 225 7.89 -7.80 9.73
C PHE A 225 8.09 -7.79 8.20
N GLY A 226 9.16 -7.13 7.72
CA GLY A 226 9.50 -7.10 6.30
C GLY A 226 9.83 -8.51 5.76
N ALA A 227 10.63 -9.28 6.49
CA ALA A 227 10.97 -10.65 6.13
C ALA A 227 9.75 -11.58 6.13
N THR A 228 8.81 -11.40 7.07
CA THR A 228 7.56 -12.16 7.12
C THR A 228 6.69 -11.84 5.91
N ALA A 229 6.55 -10.56 5.55
CA ALA A 229 5.82 -10.19 4.34
C ALA A 229 6.44 -10.82 3.09
N ALA A 230 7.77 -10.83 2.98
CA ALA A 230 8.46 -11.45 1.84
C ALA A 230 8.26 -12.99 1.80
N LEU A 231 8.29 -13.64 2.96
CA LEU A 231 8.00 -15.07 3.07
C LEU A 231 6.57 -15.40 2.64
N VAL A 232 5.58 -14.65 3.15
CA VAL A 232 4.16 -14.82 2.77
C VAL A 232 3.99 -14.60 1.27
N TYR A 233 4.64 -13.59 0.69
CA TYR A 233 4.65 -13.38 -0.76
C TYR A 233 5.19 -14.61 -1.50
N GLY A 234 6.33 -15.17 -1.07
CA GLY A 234 6.91 -16.36 -1.69
C GLY A 234 5.94 -17.56 -1.67
N VAL A 235 5.28 -17.80 -0.53
CA VAL A 235 4.27 -18.87 -0.38
C VAL A 235 3.09 -18.65 -1.32
N LEU A 236 2.58 -17.42 -1.41
CA LEU A 236 1.46 -17.08 -2.30
C LEU A 236 1.82 -17.32 -3.77
N VAL A 237 3.02 -16.94 -4.20
CA VAL A 237 3.46 -17.17 -5.59
C VAL A 237 3.58 -18.65 -5.91
N VAL A 238 4.15 -19.45 -5.00
CA VAL A 238 4.24 -20.92 -5.19
C VAL A 238 2.84 -21.55 -5.25
N SER A 239 1.87 -20.97 -4.54
CA SER A 239 0.47 -21.40 -4.58
C SER A 239 -0.31 -20.89 -5.81
N GLY A 240 0.36 -20.23 -6.76
CA GLY A 240 -0.28 -19.70 -7.97
C GLY A 240 -1.14 -18.45 -7.76
N VAL A 241 -1.06 -17.80 -6.59
CA VAL A 241 -1.86 -16.61 -6.28
C VAL A 241 -1.25 -15.38 -6.94
N SER A 242 -2.02 -14.74 -7.83
CA SER A 242 -1.66 -13.47 -8.45
C SER A 242 -1.77 -12.30 -7.46
N PHE A 243 -1.12 -11.18 -7.76
CA PHE A 243 -1.18 -9.95 -6.93
C PHE A 243 -0.66 -10.13 -5.49
N GLY A 244 0.25 -11.09 -5.29
CA GLY A 244 0.70 -11.54 -3.98
C GLY A 244 1.25 -10.45 -3.05
N LEU A 245 1.73 -9.31 -3.57
CA LEU A 245 2.27 -8.22 -2.74
C LEU A 245 1.23 -7.68 -1.75
N PHE A 246 0.01 -7.43 -2.24
CA PHE A 246 -1.07 -6.80 -1.46
C PHE A 246 -1.66 -7.78 -0.45
N PHE A 247 -1.87 -9.03 -0.89
CA PHE A 247 -2.27 -10.12 -0.01
C PHE A 247 -1.23 -10.40 1.07
N ALA A 248 0.06 -10.43 0.72
CA ALA A 248 1.14 -10.66 1.69
C ALA A 248 1.18 -9.60 2.78
N LEU A 249 1.02 -8.32 2.43
CA LEU A 249 0.94 -7.24 3.42
C LEU A 249 -0.29 -7.39 4.32
N ALA A 250 -1.46 -7.66 3.73
CA ALA A 250 -2.70 -7.82 4.50
C ALA A 250 -2.58 -8.97 5.50
N ILE A 251 -2.12 -10.14 5.06
CA ILE A 251 -1.89 -11.31 5.92
C ILE A 251 -0.87 -10.96 7.02
N THR A 252 0.24 -10.31 6.68
CA THR A 252 1.27 -9.94 7.66
C THR A 252 0.75 -8.95 8.71
N CYS A 253 -0.08 -7.99 8.30
CA CYS A 253 -0.77 -7.07 9.21
C CYS A 253 -1.74 -7.81 10.14
N VAL A 254 -2.53 -8.76 9.62
CA VAL A 254 -3.44 -9.60 10.42
C VAL A 254 -2.65 -10.44 11.42
N LEU A 255 -1.59 -11.13 10.99
CA LEU A 255 -0.71 -11.91 11.87
C LEU A 255 -0.11 -11.06 12.99
N ARG A 256 0.36 -9.84 12.66
CA ARG A 256 0.82 -8.88 13.68
C ARG A 256 -0.31 -8.49 14.64
N GLY A 257 -1.51 -8.23 14.13
CA GLY A 257 -2.69 -7.94 14.93
C GLY A 257 -2.99 -9.05 15.93
N ALA A 258 -3.01 -10.31 15.47
CA ALA A 258 -3.20 -11.49 16.31
C ALA A 258 -2.12 -11.60 17.40
N VAL A 259 -0.84 -11.45 17.06
CA VAL A 259 0.26 -11.45 18.04
C VAL A 259 0.10 -10.34 19.08
N LEU A 260 -0.38 -9.16 18.68
CA LEU A 260 -0.61 -8.04 19.61
C LEU A 260 -1.82 -8.27 20.52
N LEU A 261 -2.84 -9.02 20.08
CA LEU A 261 -3.99 -9.40 20.89
C LEU A 261 -3.60 -10.47 21.92
N VAL A 262 -2.84 -11.49 21.52
CA VAL A 262 -2.38 -12.57 22.41
C VAL A 262 -1.40 -12.07 23.47
N ARG A 263 -0.57 -11.07 23.15
CA ARG A 263 0.41 -10.50 24.07
C ARG A 263 -0.14 -9.41 24.99
N ARG A 264 -1.44 -9.14 25.00
CA ARG A 264 -2.02 -8.24 26.00
C ARG A 264 -2.05 -8.98 27.35
N PRO A 265 -1.37 -8.45 28.39
CA PRO A 265 -1.63 -8.90 29.76
C PRO A 265 -3.04 -8.52 30.19
#